data_AF-A0A2V9DJ41-F1
#
_entry.id   AF-A0A2V9DJ41-F1
#
_cell.length_a   1.000
_cell.length_b   1.000
_cell.length_c   1.000
_cell.angle_alpha   90.00
_cell.angle_beta   90.00
_cell.angle_gamma   90.00
#
_symmetry.space_group_name_H-M   'P 1'
#
loop_
_entity.id
_entity.type
_entity.pdbx_description
1 polymer ?
#
loop_
_entity_poly.entity_id
_entity_poly.type
_entity_poly.pdbx_seq_one_letter_code
_entity_poly.pdbx_strand_id
1 'polypeptide(L)'
;MPWRIRKSFKIFAAGSSLRKRVAYSLAIVRLILVPVIFLAVYYLFVMGRIVDRIVNVDAPAAKLAEQASIEMLEARRAARNYALFRDPEYLQTNQKSLTSVRQILVRIRDLEPDDETIVQQGLEAVTLYQQRFAVAVSTMAESGQEPVERIREAVLAYQKDLDDLVKAARHERRAQLIRELRTRVGSFDTRITEAIHVGSSALRQVTPDLRASSEQTLQLASELEKRNWARVQLDHQQARQLIHRAEWGLSIVSAIALVFSVWVSLILPRQVIQPLVSLKEAVDHAATGNYEVEFELHGGGEVVELAKSVQNLTSLLRRKP
;
A
#
# COMPACT_ATOMS: atom_id res chain seq x y z
N MET A 1 24.72 44.54 -76.19
CA MET A 1 25.08 43.17 -75.77
C MET A 1 24.66 43.00 -74.31
N PRO A 2 23.62 42.22 -73.99
CA PRO A 2 23.25 42.00 -72.60
C PRO A 2 24.24 41.01 -71.98
N TRP A 3 24.84 41.39 -70.86
CA TRP A 3 25.64 40.48 -70.03
C TRP A 3 24.73 39.35 -69.52
N ARG A 4 24.83 38.15 -70.12
CA ARG A 4 24.24 36.92 -69.58
C ARG A 4 25.04 36.52 -68.35
N ILE A 5 24.48 36.74 -67.16
CA ILE A 5 25.06 36.27 -65.91
C ILE A 5 24.94 34.74 -65.89
N ARG A 6 26.05 34.03 -66.11
CA ARG A 6 26.14 32.59 -65.85
C ARG A 6 25.94 32.36 -64.35
N LYS A 7 24.87 31.66 -63.97
CA LYS A 7 24.66 31.23 -62.58
C LYS A 7 25.27 29.84 -62.39
N SER A 8 26.34 29.76 -61.60
CA SER A 8 26.93 28.49 -61.16
C SER A 8 26.17 27.96 -59.94
N PHE A 9 25.66 26.73 -59.99
CA PHE A 9 25.05 26.10 -58.82
C PHE A 9 26.04 25.12 -58.21
N LYS A 10 26.46 25.39 -56.96
CA LYS A 10 27.36 24.52 -56.21
C LYS A 10 26.55 23.53 -55.39
N ILE A 11 26.61 22.24 -55.77
CA ILE A 11 25.91 21.18 -55.05
C ILE A 11 26.97 20.43 -54.22
N PHE A 12 26.95 20.67 -52.91
CA PHE A 12 27.79 19.98 -51.95
C PHE A 12 27.00 18.83 -51.31
N ALA A 13 27.41 17.58 -51.53
CA ALA A 13 26.86 16.43 -50.82
C ALA A 13 27.99 15.54 -50.28
N ALA A 14 28.03 15.29 -48.98
CA ALA A 14 29.06 14.43 -48.40
C ALA A 14 28.97 12.99 -48.97
N GLY A 15 30.11 12.29 -49.15
CA GLY A 15 30.28 11.09 -49.98
C GLY A 15 29.53 9.79 -49.63
N SER A 16 28.62 9.77 -48.66
CA SER A 16 27.88 8.56 -48.25
C SER A 16 26.40 8.63 -48.63
N SER A 17 25.84 7.51 -49.12
CA SER A 17 24.43 7.39 -49.56
C SER A 17 23.45 7.92 -48.52
N LEU A 18 22.46 8.70 -48.98
CA LEU A 18 21.41 9.32 -48.15
C LEU A 18 20.58 8.24 -47.45
N ARG A 19 20.29 7.14 -48.14
CA ARG A 19 19.71 5.91 -47.56
C ARG A 19 20.50 5.36 -46.37
N LYS A 20 21.83 5.28 -46.47
CA LYS A 20 22.68 4.80 -45.37
C LYS A 20 22.61 5.73 -44.16
N ARG A 21 22.56 7.05 -44.37
CA ARG A 21 22.46 8.02 -43.26
C ARG A 21 21.13 7.97 -42.54
N VAL A 22 20.03 7.89 -43.29
CA VAL A 22 18.69 7.73 -42.72
C VAL A 22 18.60 6.39 -41.97
N ALA A 23 19.19 5.32 -42.51
CA ALA A 23 19.26 4.05 -41.81
C ALA A 23 20.09 4.14 -40.52
N TYR A 24 21.24 4.83 -40.52
CA TYR A 24 22.06 5.03 -39.32
C TYR A 24 21.36 5.89 -38.28
N SER A 25 20.72 7.00 -38.67
CA SER A 25 19.98 7.84 -37.71
C SER A 25 18.82 7.06 -37.09
N LEU A 26 18.09 6.29 -37.88
CA LEU A 26 16.99 5.46 -37.38
C LEU A 26 17.49 4.29 -36.51
N ALA A 27 18.63 3.70 -36.83
CA ALA A 27 19.28 2.69 -36.00
C ALA A 27 19.74 3.26 -34.66
N ILE A 28 20.32 4.46 -34.64
CA ILE A 28 20.73 5.16 -33.40
C ILE A 28 19.50 5.49 -32.54
N VAL A 29 18.43 6.02 -33.14
CA VAL A 29 17.18 6.28 -32.41
C VAL A 29 16.65 4.99 -31.78
N ARG A 30 16.62 3.88 -32.52
CA ARG A 30 16.21 2.58 -31.96
C ARG A 30 17.14 2.09 -30.86
N LEU A 31 18.45 2.28 -31.02
CA LEU A 31 19.45 1.89 -30.02
C LEU A 31 19.29 2.65 -28.70
N ILE A 32 18.79 3.90 -28.74
CA ILE A 32 18.47 4.68 -27.53
C ILE A 32 17.07 4.29 -27.01
N LEU A 33 16.07 4.27 -27.87
CA LEU A 33 14.67 4.11 -27.48
C LEU A 33 14.36 2.72 -26.90
N VAL A 34 15.01 1.67 -27.42
CA VAL A 34 14.77 0.30 -26.95
C VAL A 34 15.19 0.12 -25.49
N PRO A 35 16.44 0.41 -25.06
CA PRO A 35 16.84 0.33 -23.65
C PRO A 35 15.94 1.14 -22.72
N VAL A 36 15.46 2.29 -23.17
CA VAL A 36 14.58 3.18 -22.41
C VAL A 36 13.24 2.53 -22.14
N ILE A 37 12.62 1.97 -23.17
CA ILE A 37 11.35 1.27 -23.04
C ILE A 37 11.55 0.05 -22.13
N PHE A 38 12.63 -0.72 -22.31
CA PHE A 38 12.94 -1.85 -21.45
C PHE A 38 13.12 -1.44 -19.99
N LEU A 39 13.83 -0.34 -19.72
CA LEU A 39 14.05 0.19 -18.37
C LEU A 39 12.72 0.64 -17.74
N ALA A 40 11.88 1.36 -18.50
CA ALA A 40 10.58 1.82 -18.03
C ALA A 40 9.65 0.63 -17.70
N VAL A 41 9.58 -0.36 -18.58
CA VAL A 41 8.79 -1.59 -18.36
C VAL A 41 9.34 -2.34 -17.14
N TYR A 42 10.65 -2.47 -16.99
CA TYR A 42 11.28 -3.11 -15.84
C TYR A 42 10.87 -2.45 -14.51
N TYR A 43 10.94 -1.11 -14.42
CA TYR A 43 10.53 -0.39 -13.21
C TYR A 43 9.03 -0.50 -12.93
N LEU A 44 8.18 -0.48 -13.96
CA LEU A 44 6.74 -0.72 -13.80
C LEU A 44 6.45 -2.11 -13.22
N PHE A 45 7.16 -3.14 -13.69
CA PHE A 45 7.01 -4.49 -13.14
C PHE A 45 7.49 -4.62 -11.69
N VAL A 46 8.62 -3.99 -11.34
CA VAL A 46 9.15 -4.03 -9.97
C VAL A 46 8.21 -3.29 -9.02
N MET A 47 7.77 -2.09 -9.41
CA MET A 47 6.81 -1.31 -8.62
C MET A 47 5.47 -2.04 -8.49
N GLY A 48 5.00 -2.65 -9.58
CA GLY A 48 3.78 -3.44 -9.59
C GLY A 48 3.81 -4.56 -8.55
N ARG A 49 4.91 -5.31 -8.45
CA ARG A 49 5.04 -6.39 -7.45
C ARG A 49 5.05 -5.88 -6.01
N ILE A 50 5.68 -4.75 -5.73
CA ILE A 50 5.72 -4.18 -4.37
C ILE A 50 4.33 -3.68 -3.97
N VAL A 51 3.66 -2.93 -4.85
CA VAL A 51 2.31 -2.43 -4.59
C VAL A 51 1.32 -3.59 -4.42
N ASP A 52 1.44 -4.62 -5.26
CA ASP A 52 0.58 -5.82 -5.17
C ASP A 52 0.74 -6.52 -3.82
N ARG A 53 1.97 -6.65 -3.30
CA ARG A 53 2.22 -7.21 -1.97
C ARG A 53 1.62 -6.35 -0.85
N ILE A 54 1.85 -5.03 -0.88
CA ILE A 54 1.30 -4.11 0.13
C ILE A 54 -0.23 -4.20 0.17
N VAL A 55 -0.87 -4.14 -1.01
CA VAL A 55 -2.33 -4.03 -1.13
C VAL A 55 -3.03 -5.37 -0.87
N ASN A 56 -2.47 -6.48 -1.35
CA ASN A 56 -3.14 -7.79 -1.27
C ASN A 56 -2.71 -8.62 -0.06
N VAL A 57 -1.56 -8.34 0.56
CA VAL A 57 -1.02 -9.15 1.66
C VAL A 57 -0.86 -8.33 2.93
N ASP A 58 0.08 -7.37 2.96
CA ASP A 58 0.51 -6.76 4.23
C ASP A 58 -0.55 -5.84 4.87
N ALA A 59 -1.20 -4.97 4.08
CA ALA A 59 -2.23 -4.07 4.62
C ALA A 59 -3.51 -4.83 5.06
N PRO A 60 -4.03 -5.81 4.30
CA PRO A 60 -5.10 -6.67 4.77
C PRO A 60 -4.72 -7.45 6.03
N ALA A 61 -3.51 -8.02 6.10
CA ALA A 61 -3.04 -8.78 7.26
C ALA A 61 -2.94 -7.89 8.52
N ALA A 62 -2.44 -6.65 8.39
CA ALA A 62 -2.42 -5.68 9.49
C ALA A 62 -3.82 -5.37 10.02
N LYS A 63 -4.76 -5.06 9.12
CA LYS A 63 -6.16 -4.77 9.48
C LYS A 63 -6.85 -5.96 10.13
N LEU A 64 -6.58 -7.18 9.64
CA LEU A 64 -7.07 -8.40 10.24
C LEU A 64 -6.50 -8.59 11.65
N ALA A 65 -5.21 -8.33 11.88
CA ALA A 65 -4.61 -8.43 13.20
C ALA A 65 -5.22 -7.44 14.22
N GLU A 66 -5.51 -6.21 13.78
CA GLU A 66 -6.27 -5.24 14.57
C GLU A 66 -7.68 -5.77 14.89
N GLN A 67 -8.38 -6.30 13.88
CA GLN A 67 -9.71 -6.87 14.06
C GLN A 67 -9.72 -8.07 15.03
N ALA A 68 -8.69 -8.92 15.00
CA ALA A 68 -8.53 -10.01 15.97
C ALA A 68 -8.40 -9.47 17.40
N SER A 69 -7.66 -8.37 17.60
CA SER A 69 -7.54 -7.73 18.91
C SER A 69 -8.86 -7.19 19.42
N ILE A 70 -9.65 -6.54 18.55
CA ILE A 70 -10.98 -6.02 18.87
C ILE A 70 -11.94 -7.15 19.28
N GLU A 71 -12.00 -8.22 18.49
CA GLU A 71 -12.84 -9.38 18.80
C GLU A 71 -12.40 -10.08 20.09
N MET A 72 -11.08 -10.14 20.36
CA MET A 72 -10.59 -10.69 21.61
C MET A 72 -10.98 -9.83 22.82
N LEU A 73 -10.97 -8.51 22.68
CA LEU A 73 -11.46 -7.59 23.73
C LEU A 73 -12.96 -7.76 23.96
N GLU A 74 -13.76 -7.94 22.91
CA GLU A 74 -15.19 -8.21 23.04
C GLU A 74 -15.45 -9.56 23.71
N ALA A 75 -14.69 -10.61 23.38
CA ALA A 75 -14.74 -11.88 24.09
C ALA A 75 -14.46 -11.72 25.59
N ARG A 76 -13.47 -10.89 25.98
CA ARG A 76 -13.17 -10.59 27.39
C ARG A 76 -14.30 -9.82 28.06
N ARG A 77 -14.88 -8.83 27.38
CA ARG A 77 -16.02 -8.06 27.89
C ARG A 77 -17.21 -8.98 28.13
N ALA A 78 -17.56 -9.82 27.17
CA ALA A 78 -18.62 -10.80 27.27
C ALA A 78 -18.36 -11.80 28.41
N ALA A 79 -17.13 -12.30 28.58
CA ALA A 79 -16.79 -13.17 29.70
C ALA A 79 -16.99 -12.51 31.07
N ARG A 80 -16.62 -11.23 31.21
CA ARG A 80 -16.87 -10.45 32.44
C ARG A 80 -18.36 -10.21 32.68
N ASN A 81 -19.10 -9.88 31.63
CA ASN A 81 -20.54 -9.66 31.74
C ASN A 81 -21.27 -10.95 32.11
N TYR A 82 -20.88 -12.10 31.52
CA TYR A 82 -21.39 -13.41 31.91
C TYR A 82 -21.12 -13.72 33.38
N ALA A 83 -19.91 -13.41 33.85
CA ALA A 83 -19.54 -13.61 35.26
C ALA A 83 -20.40 -12.78 36.23
N LEU A 84 -20.81 -11.58 35.82
CA LEU A 84 -21.64 -10.68 36.62
C LEU A 84 -23.11 -11.05 36.56
N PHE A 85 -23.66 -11.19 35.35
CA PHE A 85 -25.10 -11.25 35.10
C PHE A 85 -25.63 -12.66 34.87
N ARG A 86 -24.76 -13.67 34.69
CA ARG A 86 -25.15 -15.07 34.40
C ARG A 86 -26.00 -15.28 33.14
N ASP A 87 -26.19 -14.24 32.34
CA ASP A 87 -27.00 -14.29 31.12
C ASP A 87 -26.33 -15.13 30.01
N PRO A 88 -26.99 -16.18 29.47
CA PRO A 88 -26.46 -17.00 28.40
C PRO A 88 -26.11 -16.22 27.11
N GLU A 89 -26.70 -15.05 26.88
CA GLU A 89 -26.36 -14.19 25.73
C GLU A 89 -24.87 -13.80 25.74
N TYR A 90 -24.31 -13.51 26.92
CA TYR A 90 -22.89 -13.18 27.04
C TYR A 90 -21.97 -14.38 26.79
N LEU A 91 -22.44 -15.59 27.10
CA LEU A 91 -21.69 -16.82 26.79
C LEU A 91 -21.65 -17.07 25.28
N GLN A 92 -22.77 -16.87 24.58
CA GLN A 92 -22.83 -16.95 23.12
C GLN A 92 -21.96 -15.87 22.46
N THR A 93 -22.03 -14.62 22.96
CA THR A 93 -21.21 -13.51 22.46
C THR A 93 -19.72 -13.83 22.60
N ASN A 94 -19.29 -14.35 23.75
CA ASN A 94 -17.92 -14.79 23.95
C ASN A 94 -17.49 -15.86 22.93
N GLN A 95 -18.29 -16.91 22.75
CA GLN A 95 -17.98 -18.00 21.80
C GLN A 95 -17.91 -17.52 20.35
N LYS A 96 -18.83 -16.63 19.97
CA LYS A 96 -18.85 -16.02 18.63
C LYS A 96 -17.59 -15.21 18.38
N SER A 97 -17.22 -14.32 19.29
CA SER A 97 -16.00 -13.53 19.16
C SER A 97 -14.74 -14.39 19.13
N LEU A 98 -14.63 -15.44 19.96
CA LEU A 98 -13.48 -16.37 19.88
C LEU A 98 -13.42 -17.12 18.54
N THR A 99 -14.57 -17.47 17.96
CA THR A 99 -14.63 -18.08 16.62
C THR A 99 -14.18 -17.09 15.56
N SER A 100 -14.61 -15.82 15.65
CA SER A 100 -14.14 -14.75 14.78
C SER A 100 -12.62 -14.58 14.86
N VAL A 101 -12.05 -14.53 16.08
CA VAL A 101 -10.59 -14.42 16.26
C VAL A 101 -9.86 -15.56 15.55
N ARG A 102 -10.31 -16.82 15.69
CA ARG A 102 -9.68 -17.96 14.99
C ARG A 102 -9.76 -17.83 13.48
N GLN A 103 -10.92 -17.47 12.95
CA GLN A 103 -11.11 -17.31 11.51
C GLN A 103 -10.21 -16.19 10.95
N ILE A 104 -10.07 -15.10 11.70
CA ILE A 104 -9.19 -13.99 11.35
C ILE A 104 -7.72 -14.46 11.36
N LEU A 105 -7.28 -15.16 12.40
CA LEU A 105 -5.93 -15.71 12.49
C LEU A 105 -5.62 -16.67 11.33
N VAL A 106 -6.54 -17.56 10.97
CA VAL A 106 -6.40 -18.45 9.81
C VAL A 106 -6.27 -17.64 8.51
N ARG A 107 -7.09 -16.61 8.31
CA ARG A 107 -6.97 -15.73 7.12
C ARG A 107 -5.63 -15.01 7.07
N ILE A 108 -5.07 -14.58 8.20
CA ILE A 108 -3.75 -13.96 8.26
C ILE A 108 -2.68 -14.95 7.78
N ARG A 109 -2.73 -16.21 8.23
CA ARG A 109 -1.81 -17.26 7.77
C ARG A 109 -1.95 -17.55 6.28
N ASP A 110 -3.17 -17.55 5.76
CA ASP A 110 -3.41 -17.80 4.33
C ASP A 110 -2.90 -16.65 3.44
N LEU A 111 -2.84 -15.42 3.97
CA LEU A 111 -2.26 -14.26 3.29
C LEU A 111 -0.73 -14.26 3.35
N GLU A 112 -0.15 -14.53 4.52
CA GLU A 112 1.31 -14.52 4.75
C GLU A 112 1.74 -15.82 5.46
N PRO A 113 2.20 -16.83 4.70
CA PRO A 113 2.69 -18.10 5.27
C PRO A 113 3.88 -17.92 6.21
N ASP A 114 4.68 -16.87 6.02
CA ASP A 114 5.86 -16.58 6.85
C ASP A 114 5.49 -16.24 8.33
N ASP A 115 4.23 -15.91 8.61
CA ASP A 115 3.74 -15.65 9.97
C ASP A 115 3.11 -16.90 10.63
N GLU A 116 3.21 -18.08 10.00
CA GLU A 116 2.61 -19.34 10.47
C GLU A 116 2.89 -19.62 11.95
N THR A 117 4.12 -19.42 12.39
CA THR A 117 4.51 -19.69 13.80
C THR A 117 3.76 -18.78 14.79
N ILE A 118 3.67 -17.48 14.50
CA ILE A 118 3.01 -16.50 15.38
C ILE A 118 1.50 -16.72 15.36
N VAL A 119 0.93 -16.99 14.18
CA VAL A 119 -0.48 -17.33 14.04
C VAL A 119 -0.83 -18.59 14.82
N GLN A 120 0.00 -19.63 14.74
CA GLN A 120 -0.22 -20.89 15.43
C GLN A 120 -0.20 -20.69 16.95
N GLN A 121 0.75 -19.91 17.48
CA GLN A 121 0.77 -19.52 18.90
C GLN A 121 -0.50 -18.77 19.30
N GLY A 122 -1.00 -17.89 18.43
CA GLY A 122 -2.26 -17.17 18.65
C GLY A 122 -3.47 -18.11 18.73
N LEU A 123 -3.56 -19.08 17.82
CA LEU A 123 -4.62 -20.09 17.79
C LEU A 123 -4.60 -20.98 19.03
N GLU A 124 -3.41 -21.36 19.50
CA GLU A 124 -3.22 -22.12 20.73
C GLU A 124 -3.65 -21.32 21.96
N ALA A 125 -3.26 -20.04 22.04
CA ALA A 125 -3.67 -19.14 23.12
C ALA A 125 -5.20 -18.95 23.18
N VAL A 126 -5.86 -18.79 22.02
CA VAL A 126 -7.32 -18.68 21.93
C VAL A 126 -8.01 -19.98 22.34
N THR A 127 -7.43 -21.12 21.98
CA THR A 127 -7.94 -22.44 22.38
C THR A 127 -7.81 -22.64 23.89
N LEU A 128 -6.66 -22.31 24.46
CA LEU A 128 -6.41 -22.34 25.89
C LEU A 128 -7.37 -21.42 26.66
N TYR A 129 -7.61 -20.20 26.16
CA TYR A 129 -8.59 -19.29 26.73
C TYR A 129 -10.00 -19.90 26.73
N GLN A 130 -10.44 -20.50 25.63
CA GLN A 130 -11.76 -21.13 25.55
C GLN A 130 -11.90 -22.28 26.56
N GLN A 131 -10.89 -23.14 26.68
CA GLN A 131 -10.89 -24.25 27.63
C GLN A 131 -10.98 -23.75 29.07
N ARG A 132 -10.16 -22.76 29.44
CA ARG A 132 -10.17 -22.14 30.78
C ARG A 132 -11.51 -21.48 31.08
N PHE A 133 -12.11 -20.82 30.08
CA PHE A 133 -13.40 -20.16 30.26
C PHE A 133 -14.52 -21.19 30.46
N ALA A 134 -14.52 -22.30 29.71
CA ALA A 134 -15.48 -23.38 29.88
C ALA A 134 -15.41 -23.99 31.30
N VAL A 135 -14.20 -24.21 31.83
CA VAL A 135 -14.02 -24.64 33.23
C VAL A 135 -14.62 -23.61 34.19
N ALA A 136 -14.31 -22.32 34.01
CA ALA A 136 -14.89 -21.24 34.82
C ALA A 136 -16.43 -21.27 34.81
N VAL A 137 -17.04 -21.38 33.64
CA VAL A 137 -18.49 -21.45 33.46
C VAL A 137 -19.08 -22.63 34.21
N SER A 138 -18.47 -23.82 34.11
CA SER A 138 -18.95 -25.02 34.81
C SER A 138 -18.92 -24.88 36.34
N THR A 139 -17.80 -24.43 36.91
CA THR A 139 -17.67 -24.17 38.35
C THR A 139 -18.67 -23.10 38.82
N MET A 140 -18.95 -22.12 37.97
CA MET A 140 -19.89 -21.06 38.26
C MET A 140 -21.35 -21.54 38.24
N ALA A 141 -21.71 -22.46 37.34
CA ALA A 141 -23.03 -23.08 37.29
C ALA A 141 -23.32 -23.93 38.53
N GLU A 142 -22.31 -24.62 39.08
CA GLU A 142 -22.43 -25.42 40.31
C GLU A 142 -22.69 -24.57 41.57
N SER A 143 -22.28 -23.29 41.56
CA SER A 143 -22.38 -22.38 42.73
C SER A 143 -23.78 -21.81 43.01
N GLY A 144 -24.78 -22.11 42.16
CA GLY A 144 -26.22 -22.08 42.45
C GLY A 144 -26.92 -20.73 42.71
N GLN A 145 -26.23 -19.64 43.02
CA GLN A 145 -26.85 -18.33 43.27
C GLN A 145 -26.18 -17.22 42.44
N GLU A 146 -27.01 -16.38 41.83
CA GLU A 146 -26.55 -15.26 41.02
C GLU A 146 -25.83 -14.20 41.88
N PRO A 147 -24.64 -13.74 41.47
CA PRO A 147 -23.91 -12.68 42.18
C PRO A 147 -24.75 -11.41 42.37
N VAL A 148 -25.58 -11.07 41.38
CA VAL A 148 -26.49 -9.92 41.43
C VAL A 148 -27.58 -10.12 42.48
N GLU A 149 -28.19 -11.30 42.56
CA GLU A 149 -29.22 -11.54 43.57
C GLU A 149 -28.66 -11.59 44.99
N ARG A 150 -27.43 -12.07 45.20
CA ARG A 150 -26.78 -11.95 46.52
C ARG A 150 -26.47 -10.51 46.91
N ILE A 151 -26.04 -9.69 45.95
CA ILE A 151 -25.83 -8.26 46.17
C ILE A 151 -27.17 -7.59 46.47
N ARG A 152 -28.24 -7.95 45.73
CA ARG A 152 -29.59 -7.45 45.94
C ARG A 152 -30.13 -7.84 47.31
N GLU A 153 -29.98 -9.10 47.70
CA GLU A 153 -30.33 -9.62 49.03
C GLU A 153 -29.57 -8.89 50.14
N ALA A 154 -28.26 -8.66 49.97
CA ALA A 154 -27.45 -7.91 50.92
C ALA A 154 -27.91 -6.46 51.05
N VAL A 155 -28.27 -5.81 49.92
CA VAL A 155 -28.81 -4.44 49.89
C VAL A 155 -30.20 -4.38 50.53
N LEU A 156 -31.09 -5.33 50.22
CA LEU A 156 -32.44 -5.41 50.80
C LEU A 156 -32.39 -5.70 52.30
N ALA A 157 -31.51 -6.59 52.73
CA ALA A 157 -31.28 -6.88 54.15
C ALA A 157 -30.76 -5.64 54.89
N TYR A 158 -29.85 -4.88 54.28
CA TYR A 158 -29.36 -3.63 54.84
C TYR A 158 -30.42 -2.53 54.89
N GLN A 159 -31.24 -2.40 53.85
CA GLN A 159 -32.37 -1.48 53.83
C GLN A 159 -33.35 -1.78 54.97
N LYS A 160 -33.71 -3.05 55.16
CA LYS A 160 -34.57 -3.49 56.25
C LYS A 160 -33.96 -3.16 57.63
N ASP A 161 -32.66 -3.40 57.78
CA ASP A 161 -31.91 -3.12 59.01
C ASP A 161 -31.87 -1.61 59.32
N LEU A 162 -31.81 -0.75 58.31
CA LEU A 162 -31.94 0.71 58.46
C LEU A 162 -33.37 1.13 58.84
N ASP A 163 -34.38 0.57 58.18
CA ASP A 163 -35.78 0.86 58.49
C ASP A 163 -36.15 0.47 59.92
N ASP A 164 -35.64 -0.67 60.40
CA ASP A 164 -35.86 -1.13 61.77
C ASP A 164 -35.17 -0.21 62.80
N LEU A 165 -33.97 0.31 62.49
CA LEU A 165 -33.30 1.33 63.32
C LEU A 165 -34.10 2.64 63.37
N VAL A 166 -34.62 3.10 62.23
CA VAL A 166 -35.45 4.32 62.17
C VAL A 166 -36.77 4.16 62.93
N LYS A 167 -37.35 2.95 62.95
CA LYS A 167 -38.55 2.65 63.76
C LYS A 167 -38.24 2.60 65.26
N ALA A 168 -37.12 2.00 65.66
CA ALA A 168 -36.66 1.97 67.05
C ALA A 168 -36.31 3.37 67.58
N ALA A 169 -35.83 4.25 66.69
CA ALA A 169 -35.49 5.65 66.97
C ALA A 169 -36.60 6.48 67.62
N ARG A 170 -37.87 6.11 67.42
CA ARG A 170 -39.02 6.81 68.04
C ARG A 170 -38.98 6.82 69.57
N HIS A 171 -38.21 5.92 70.19
CA HIS A 171 -38.14 5.76 71.64
C HIS A 171 -36.73 6.01 72.23
N GLU A 172 -35.74 6.38 71.42
CA GLU A 172 -34.35 6.52 71.85
C GLU A 172 -33.80 7.96 71.80
N ARG A 173 -32.76 8.22 72.59
CA ARG A 173 -32.08 9.53 72.63
C ARG A 173 -31.23 9.71 71.37
N ARG A 174 -31.39 10.87 70.72
CA ARG A 174 -30.71 11.26 69.46
C ARG A 174 -29.21 10.94 69.38
N ALA A 175 -28.47 11.04 70.48
CA ALA A 175 -27.03 10.74 70.54
C ALA A 175 -26.70 9.24 70.41
N GLN A 176 -27.62 8.36 70.83
CA GLN A 176 -27.50 6.91 70.71
C GLN A 176 -27.75 6.48 69.26
N LEU A 177 -28.76 7.09 68.62
CA LEU A 177 -29.05 6.87 67.21
C LEU A 177 -27.88 7.20 66.28
N ILE A 178 -27.22 8.34 66.51
CA ILE A 178 -26.08 8.78 65.67
C ILE A 178 -24.91 7.79 65.77
N ARG A 179 -24.69 7.18 66.94
CA ARG A 179 -23.64 6.16 67.13
C ARG A 179 -24.00 4.85 66.44
N GLU A 180 -25.24 4.40 66.54
CA GLU A 180 -25.69 3.17 65.87
C GLU A 180 -25.71 3.33 64.35
N LEU A 181 -26.18 4.47 63.84
CA LEU A 181 -26.15 4.78 62.42
C LEU A 181 -24.70 4.77 61.87
N ARG A 182 -23.76 5.40 62.58
CA ARG A 182 -22.33 5.39 62.20
C ARG A 182 -21.76 3.98 62.20
N THR A 183 -22.13 3.14 63.16
CA THR A 183 -21.68 1.75 63.24
C THR A 183 -22.25 0.90 62.11
N ARG A 184 -23.54 1.07 61.78
CA ARG A 184 -24.20 0.31 60.70
C ARG A 184 -23.72 0.73 59.31
N VAL A 185 -23.51 2.02 59.08
CA VAL A 185 -22.89 2.53 57.84
C VAL A 185 -21.50 1.93 57.63
N GLY A 186 -20.70 1.76 58.70
CA GLY A 186 -19.42 1.07 58.63
C GLY A 186 -19.52 -0.44 58.35
N SER A 187 -20.62 -1.09 58.74
CA SER A 187 -20.84 -2.54 58.51
C SER A 187 -21.34 -2.88 57.11
N PHE A 188 -21.88 -1.90 56.37
CA PHE A 188 -22.39 -2.09 55.01
C PHE A 188 -21.29 -2.55 54.06
N ASP A 189 -20.14 -1.88 54.08
CA ASP A 189 -19.00 -2.23 53.24
C ASP A 189 -18.52 -3.66 53.50
N THR A 190 -18.59 -4.11 54.76
CA THR A 190 -18.19 -5.48 55.13
C THR A 190 -19.18 -6.49 54.57
N ARG A 191 -20.50 -6.24 54.68
CA ARG A 191 -21.56 -7.14 54.16
C ARG A 191 -21.61 -7.21 52.65
N ILE A 192 -21.43 -6.07 51.97
CA ILE A 192 -21.33 -6.02 50.50
C ILE A 192 -20.06 -6.77 50.04
N THR A 193 -18.93 -6.55 50.72
CA THR A 193 -17.68 -7.24 50.41
C THR A 193 -17.80 -8.75 50.64
N GLU A 194 -18.49 -9.19 51.69
CA GLU A 194 -18.74 -10.59 52.01
C GLU A 194 -19.67 -11.28 50.98
N ALA A 195 -20.76 -10.59 50.58
CA ALA A 195 -21.65 -11.05 49.51
C ALA A 195 -20.92 -11.20 48.16
N ILE A 196 -19.97 -10.29 47.87
CA ILE A 196 -19.07 -10.38 46.71
C ILE A 196 -18.02 -11.48 46.90
N HIS A 197 -17.51 -11.69 48.12
CA HIS A 197 -16.44 -12.65 48.41
C HIS A 197 -16.85 -14.11 48.20
N VAL A 198 -18.06 -14.49 48.65
CA VAL A 198 -18.55 -15.87 48.59
C VAL A 198 -18.94 -16.30 47.16
N GLY A 199 -19.36 -15.36 46.30
CA GLY A 199 -19.62 -15.63 44.88
C GLY A 199 -18.39 -15.63 43.97
N SER A 200 -17.23 -15.22 44.47
CA SER A 200 -16.05 -14.89 43.65
C SER A 200 -14.85 -15.81 43.81
N SER A 201 -14.93 -16.93 44.53
CA SER A 201 -13.80 -17.88 44.66
C SER A 201 -13.44 -18.50 43.31
N ALA A 202 -14.43 -18.98 42.55
CA ALA A 202 -14.26 -19.50 41.19
C ALA A 202 -13.74 -18.42 40.22
N LEU A 203 -14.25 -17.20 40.34
CA LEU A 203 -13.76 -16.06 39.55
C LEU A 203 -12.32 -15.71 39.93
N ARG A 204 -11.92 -15.72 41.20
CA ARG A 204 -10.57 -15.40 41.64
C ARG A 204 -9.51 -16.40 41.16
N GLN A 205 -9.87 -17.69 41.10
CA GLN A 205 -8.93 -18.70 40.60
C GLN A 205 -8.78 -18.66 39.09
N VAL A 206 -9.85 -18.44 38.34
CA VAL A 206 -9.81 -18.55 36.86
C VAL A 206 -9.52 -17.21 36.16
N THR A 207 -9.76 -16.07 36.82
CA THR A 207 -9.43 -14.73 36.27
C THR A 207 -7.95 -14.52 35.92
N PRO A 208 -6.95 -14.88 36.75
CA PRO A 208 -5.55 -14.69 36.38
C PRO A 208 -5.15 -15.51 35.15
N ASP A 209 -5.63 -16.76 35.05
CA ASP A 209 -5.34 -17.64 33.91
C ASP A 209 -6.06 -17.21 32.61
N LEU A 210 -7.29 -16.74 32.71
CA LEU A 210 -8.02 -16.13 31.59
C LEU A 210 -7.36 -14.83 31.15
N ARG A 211 -6.89 -14.03 32.10
CA ARG A 211 -6.19 -12.79 31.80
C ARG A 211 -4.89 -13.07 31.07
N ALA A 212 -4.06 -13.99 31.57
CA ALA A 212 -2.78 -14.36 30.96
C ALA A 212 -2.96 -14.85 29.52
N SER A 213 -3.88 -15.80 29.27
CA SER A 213 -4.14 -16.31 27.92
C SER A 213 -4.69 -15.22 26.98
N SER A 214 -5.59 -14.35 27.48
CA SER A 214 -6.09 -13.24 26.68
C SER A 214 -5.05 -12.19 26.35
N GLU A 215 -4.14 -11.92 27.27
CA GLU A 215 -3.07 -10.94 27.14
C GLU A 215 -2.01 -11.45 26.17
N GLN A 216 -1.72 -12.76 26.19
CA GLN A 216 -0.90 -13.41 25.18
C GLN A 216 -1.50 -13.29 23.77
N THR A 217 -2.81 -13.55 23.59
CA THR A 217 -3.46 -13.35 22.27
C THR A 217 -3.37 -11.89 21.81
N LEU A 218 -3.60 -10.92 22.70
CA LEU A 218 -3.53 -9.50 22.36
C LEU A 218 -2.09 -9.05 22.03
N GLN A 219 -1.09 -9.57 22.75
CA GLN A 219 0.32 -9.29 22.46
C GLN A 219 0.71 -9.85 21.10
N LEU A 220 0.33 -11.09 20.78
CA LEU A 220 0.61 -11.72 19.48
C LEU A 220 -0.10 -10.98 18.34
N ALA A 221 -1.36 -10.57 18.53
CA ALA A 221 -2.08 -9.78 17.53
C ALA A 221 -1.43 -8.40 17.31
N SER A 222 -0.97 -7.73 18.37
CA SER A 222 -0.23 -6.47 18.27
C SER A 222 1.14 -6.65 17.61
N GLU A 223 1.82 -7.78 17.87
CA GLU A 223 3.09 -8.11 17.22
C GLU A 223 2.91 -8.37 15.72
N LEU A 224 1.86 -9.12 15.34
CA LEU A 224 1.47 -9.31 13.93
C LEU A 224 1.16 -7.98 13.26
N GLU A 225 0.36 -7.13 13.89
CA GLU A 225 0.03 -5.80 13.38
C GLU A 225 1.29 -4.95 13.17
N LYS A 226 2.17 -4.89 14.18
CA LYS A 226 3.43 -4.13 14.12
C LYS A 226 4.37 -4.67 13.03
N ARG A 227 4.50 -5.98 12.90
CA ARG A 227 5.34 -6.62 11.87
C ARG A 227 4.80 -6.34 10.47
N ASN A 228 3.49 -6.49 10.27
CA ASN A 228 2.82 -6.16 9.01
C ASN A 228 3.01 -4.68 8.63
N TRP A 229 2.78 -3.75 9.57
CA TRP A 229 3.02 -2.33 9.31
C TRP A 229 4.49 -2.00 9.04
N ALA A 230 5.42 -2.67 9.71
CA ALA A 230 6.84 -2.51 9.43
C ALA A 230 7.19 -2.97 8.00
N ARG A 231 6.59 -4.08 7.53
CA ARG A 231 6.73 -4.53 6.13
C ARG A 231 6.15 -3.50 5.16
N VAL A 232 4.92 -3.02 5.38
CA VAL A 232 4.32 -1.94 4.56
C VAL A 232 5.22 -0.71 4.48
N GLN A 233 5.79 -0.29 5.61
CA GLN A 233 6.63 0.90 5.67
C GLN A 233 7.96 0.69 4.94
N LEU A 234 8.57 -0.50 5.08
CA LEU A 234 9.79 -0.87 4.39
C LEU A 234 9.57 -0.96 2.88
N ASP A 235 8.48 -1.58 2.45
CA ASP A 235 8.10 -1.68 1.04
C ASP A 235 7.78 -0.30 0.45
N HIS A 236 7.15 0.59 1.22
CA HIS A 236 6.95 1.99 0.80
C HIS A 236 8.26 2.75 0.64
N GLN A 237 9.23 2.53 1.54
CA GLN A 237 10.56 3.13 1.42
C GLN A 237 11.31 2.60 0.19
N GLN A 238 11.26 1.29 -0.07
CA GLN A 238 11.85 0.68 -1.25
C GLN A 238 11.21 1.21 -2.54
N ALA A 239 9.88 1.31 -2.56
CA ALA A 239 9.13 1.89 -3.66
C ALA A 239 9.56 3.34 -3.94
N ARG A 240 9.71 4.18 -2.90
CA ARG A 240 10.20 5.55 -3.07
C ARG A 240 11.62 5.61 -3.62
N GLN A 241 12.52 4.76 -3.13
CA GLN A 241 13.89 4.71 -3.64
C GLN A 241 13.94 4.26 -5.11
N LEU A 242 13.08 3.32 -5.50
CA LEU A 242 12.92 2.90 -6.88
C LEU A 242 12.37 4.02 -7.77
N ILE A 243 11.39 4.80 -7.27
CA ILE A 243 10.87 5.97 -7.98
C ILE A 243 11.99 6.99 -8.23
N HIS A 244 12.79 7.34 -7.22
CA HIS A 244 13.90 8.27 -7.41
C HIS A 244 14.93 7.74 -8.43
N ARG A 245 15.26 6.44 -8.41
CA ARG A 245 16.16 5.85 -9.40
C ARG A 245 15.56 5.85 -10.82
N ALA A 246 14.26 5.58 -10.93
CA ALA A 246 13.53 5.61 -12.19
C ALA A 246 13.45 7.04 -12.76
N GLU A 247 13.20 8.04 -11.91
CA GLU A 247 13.19 9.46 -12.28
C GLU A 247 14.54 9.92 -12.83
N TRP A 248 15.64 9.55 -12.17
CA TRP A 248 16.99 9.85 -12.66
C TRP A 248 17.27 9.18 -14.01
N GLY A 249 16.90 7.90 -14.16
CA GLY A 249 17.07 7.17 -15.41
C GLY A 249 16.28 7.81 -16.56
N LEU A 250 15.01 8.14 -16.34
CA LEU A 250 14.15 8.80 -17.33
C LEU A 250 14.63 10.22 -17.65
N SER A 251 15.12 10.97 -16.66
CA SER A 251 15.66 12.32 -16.86
C SER A 251 16.91 12.29 -17.75
N ILE A 252 17.88 11.41 -17.47
CA ILE A 252 19.10 11.25 -18.28
C ILE A 252 18.74 10.87 -19.71
N VAL A 253 17.84 9.91 -19.87
CA VAL A 253 17.35 9.47 -21.17
C VAL A 253 16.67 10.60 -21.94
N SER A 254 15.79 11.36 -21.28
CA SER A 254 15.08 12.48 -21.89
C SER A 254 16.06 13.56 -22.32
N ALA A 255 17.06 13.88 -21.50
CA ALA A 255 18.13 14.80 -21.86
C ALA A 255 18.92 14.32 -23.09
N ILE A 256 19.29 13.04 -23.15
CA ILE A 256 19.98 12.45 -24.32
C ILE A 256 19.10 12.52 -25.57
N ALA A 257 17.81 12.17 -25.45
CA ALA A 257 16.86 12.22 -26.55
C ALA A 257 16.64 13.65 -27.06
N LEU A 258 16.60 14.65 -26.18
CA LEU A 258 16.51 16.06 -26.53
C LEU A 258 17.76 16.54 -27.27
N VAL A 259 18.95 16.25 -26.74
CA VAL A 259 20.22 16.59 -27.40
C VAL A 259 20.28 15.96 -28.79
N PHE A 260 19.88 14.69 -28.91
CA PHE A 260 19.84 13.99 -30.20
C PHE A 260 18.80 14.59 -31.15
N SER A 261 17.62 14.96 -30.66
CA SER A 261 16.57 15.63 -31.44
C SER A 261 17.06 16.96 -32.02
N VAL A 262 17.70 17.79 -31.18
CA VAL A 262 18.32 19.05 -31.62
C VAL A 262 19.42 18.78 -32.65
N TRP A 263 20.26 17.79 -32.40
CA TRP A 263 21.35 17.42 -33.29
C TRP A 263 20.84 16.99 -34.68
N VAL A 264 19.84 16.11 -34.75
CA VAL A 264 19.21 15.68 -36.02
C VAL A 264 18.54 16.86 -36.71
N SER A 265 17.80 17.70 -35.97
CA SER A 265 17.11 18.88 -36.50
C SER A 265 18.07 19.88 -37.16
N LEU A 266 19.30 20.03 -36.64
CA LEU A 266 20.29 20.94 -37.22
C LEU A 266 21.05 20.34 -38.41
N ILE A 267 21.27 19.01 -38.42
CA ILE A 267 22.09 18.34 -39.43
C ILE A 267 21.30 17.92 -40.65
N LEU A 268 20.07 17.42 -40.47
CA LEU A 268 19.25 16.90 -41.57
C LEU A 268 18.96 17.97 -42.64
N PRO A 269 18.59 19.23 -42.30
CA PRO A 269 18.31 20.26 -43.29
C PRO A 269 19.52 20.61 -44.15
N ARG A 270 20.70 20.71 -43.52
CA ARG A 270 21.94 21.07 -44.21
C ARG A 270 22.44 19.95 -45.14
N GLN A 271 22.20 18.69 -44.77
CA GLN A 271 22.73 17.56 -45.54
C GLN A 271 21.77 17.01 -46.60
N VAL A 272 20.45 17.16 -46.41
CA VAL A 272 19.44 16.55 -47.29
C VAL A 272 18.60 17.61 -48.01
N ILE A 273 18.08 18.59 -47.27
CA ILE A 273 17.11 19.55 -47.83
C ILE A 273 17.82 20.55 -48.74
N GLN A 274 18.93 21.14 -48.29
CA GLN A 274 19.65 22.17 -49.05
C GLN A 274 20.14 21.65 -50.43
N PRO A 275 20.77 20.46 -50.54
CA PRO A 275 21.17 19.93 -51.85
C PRO A 275 20.00 19.62 -52.78
N LEU A 276 18.87 19.12 -52.25
CA LEU A 276 17.66 18.84 -53.03
C LEU A 276 16.99 20.12 -53.54
N VAL A 277 16.95 21.17 -52.72
CA VAL A 277 16.42 22.48 -53.13
C VAL A 277 17.30 23.09 -54.22
N SER A 278 18.63 23.05 -54.07
CA SER A 278 19.55 23.53 -55.11
C SER A 278 19.43 22.75 -56.41
N LEU A 279 19.20 21.43 -56.34
CA LEU A 279 18.96 20.61 -57.52
C LEU A 279 17.62 20.96 -58.20
N LYS A 280 16.55 21.15 -57.43
CA LYS A 280 15.26 21.59 -57.94
C LYS A 280 15.38 22.93 -58.67
N GLU A 281 16.03 23.90 -58.05
CA GLU A 281 16.20 25.24 -58.62
C GLU A 281 17.01 25.23 -59.92
N ALA A 282 18.02 24.37 -60.01
CA ALA A 282 18.81 24.17 -61.22
C ALA A 282 18.01 23.49 -62.35
N VAL A 283 17.13 22.54 -62.00
CA VAL A 283 16.21 21.88 -62.96
C VAL A 283 15.16 22.87 -63.47
N ASP A 284 14.56 23.67 -62.59
CA ASP A 284 13.58 24.70 -62.95
C ASP A 284 14.21 25.77 -63.88
N HIS A 285 15.49 26.14 -63.65
CA HIS A 285 16.23 27.04 -64.55
C HIS A 285 16.53 26.41 -65.93
N ALA A 286 16.82 25.11 -65.99
CA ALA A 286 17.01 24.41 -67.26
C ALA A 286 15.69 24.24 -68.02
N ALA A 287 14.58 23.98 -67.33
CA ALA A 287 13.25 23.80 -67.91
C ALA A 287 12.65 25.11 -68.48
N THR A 288 13.06 26.26 -67.94
CA THR A 288 12.68 27.59 -68.46
C THR A 288 13.46 28.01 -69.71
N GLY A 289 14.21 27.08 -70.32
CA GLY A 289 14.86 27.26 -71.62
C GLY A 289 16.27 27.86 -71.55
N ASN A 290 16.83 28.04 -70.35
CA ASN A 290 18.19 28.53 -70.17
C ASN A 290 19.16 27.38 -69.84
N TYR A 291 19.68 26.73 -70.87
CA TYR A 291 20.56 25.56 -70.75
C TYR A 291 22.04 25.89 -70.41
N GLU A 292 22.35 27.15 -70.09
CA GLU A 292 23.68 27.59 -69.64
C GLU A 292 23.89 27.41 -68.13
N VAL A 293 23.51 26.24 -67.59
CA VAL A 293 23.68 25.92 -66.16
C VAL A 293 24.92 25.04 -65.98
N GLU A 294 25.94 25.54 -65.28
CA GLU A 294 27.11 24.76 -64.85
C GLU A 294 26.85 24.19 -63.44
N PHE A 295 26.87 22.86 -63.35
CA PHE A 295 26.78 22.12 -62.09
C PHE A 295 28.18 21.91 -61.53
N GLU A 296 28.54 22.61 -60.45
CA GLU A 296 29.76 22.31 -59.68
C GLU A 296 29.43 21.23 -58.64
N LEU A 297 29.65 19.97 -59.03
CA LEU A 297 29.37 18.79 -58.20
C LEU A 297 30.55 18.52 -57.26
N HIS A 298 30.34 18.70 -55.96
CA HIS A 298 31.35 18.40 -54.94
C HIS A 298 30.86 17.33 -53.97
N GLY A 299 31.58 16.21 -53.92
CA GLY A 299 31.33 15.06 -53.05
C GLY A 299 30.66 13.88 -53.76
N GLY A 300 29.92 13.03 -53.04
CA GLY A 300 29.40 11.76 -53.58
C GLY A 300 28.09 11.32 -52.93
N GLY A 301 27.41 10.33 -53.50
CA GLY A 301 26.13 9.81 -53.01
C GLY A 301 24.93 10.13 -53.91
N GLU A 302 23.75 9.68 -53.49
CA GLU A 302 22.54 9.59 -54.33
C GLU A 302 22.11 10.95 -54.93
N VAL A 303 22.30 12.07 -54.23
CA VAL A 303 21.94 13.42 -54.73
C VAL A 303 22.90 13.90 -55.84
N VAL A 304 24.18 13.54 -55.74
CA VAL A 304 25.20 13.89 -56.76
C VAL A 304 25.04 13.00 -58.00
N GLU A 305 24.68 11.73 -57.83
CA GLU A 305 24.33 10.84 -58.94
C GLU A 305 23.08 11.33 -59.70
N LEU A 306 22.08 11.82 -58.97
CA LEU A 306 20.88 12.42 -59.56
C LEU A 306 21.23 13.71 -60.33
N ALA A 307 22.05 14.58 -59.73
CA ALA A 307 22.51 15.81 -60.38
C ALA A 307 23.34 15.53 -61.64
N LYS A 308 24.20 14.51 -61.61
CA LYS A 308 24.98 14.06 -62.79
C LYS A 308 24.08 13.50 -63.89
N SER A 309 23.04 12.76 -63.54
CA SER A 309 22.04 12.25 -64.48
C SER A 309 21.24 13.37 -65.14
N VAL A 310 20.86 14.39 -64.37
CA VAL A 310 20.19 15.60 -64.87
C VAL A 310 21.11 16.40 -65.79
N GLN A 311 22.37 16.62 -65.41
CA GLN A 311 23.36 17.30 -66.25
C GLN A 311 23.58 16.58 -67.59
N ASN A 312 23.64 15.24 -67.57
CA ASN A 312 23.75 14.45 -68.80
C ASN A 312 22.51 14.64 -69.69
N LEU A 313 21.30 14.64 -69.13
CA LEU A 313 20.06 14.83 -69.86
C LEU A 313 19.95 16.24 -70.48
N THR A 314 20.29 17.29 -69.73
CA THR A 314 20.29 18.67 -70.26
C THR A 314 21.36 18.88 -71.34
N SER A 315 22.53 18.24 -71.20
CA SER A 315 23.58 18.28 -72.23
C SER A 315 23.17 17.58 -73.54
N LEU A 316 22.38 16.49 -73.44
CA LEU A 316 21.81 15.79 -74.59
C LEU A 316 20.73 16.62 -75.28
N LEU A 317 19.85 17.27 -74.52
CA LEU A 317 18.84 18.19 -75.05
C LEU A 317 19.47 19.42 -75.73
N ARG A 318 20.57 19.95 -75.18
CA ARG A 318 21.33 21.05 -75.80
C ARG A 318 21.99 20.65 -77.13
N ARG A 319 22.28 19.37 -77.36
CA ARG A 319 22.90 18.85 -78.60
C ARG A 319 21.91 18.47 -79.69
N LYS A 320 20.61 18.41 -79.39
CA LYS A 320 19.56 18.22 -80.40
C LYS A 320 19.17 19.62 -80.92
N PRO A 321 19.39 19.93 -82.21
CA PRO A 321 18.97 21.21 -82.80
C PRO A 321 17.45 21.34 -82.84
#